data_AF-A0A453PVQ2-F1
#
_entry.id   AF-A0A453PVQ2-F1
#
_cell.length_a   1.000
_cell.length_b   1.000
_cell.length_c   1.000
_cell.angle_alpha   90.00
_cell.angle_beta   90.00
_cell.angle_gamma   90.00
#
_symmetry.space_group_name_H-M   'P 1'
#
loop_
_entity.id
_entity.type
_entity.pdbx_description
1 polymer ?
#
loop_
_entity_poly.entity_id
_entity_poly.type
_entity_poly.pdbx_seq_one_letter_code
_entity_poly.pdbx_strand_id
1 'polypeptide(L)'
;VAVARYSAYGSDEEDDEEGGGGRRDRPEQEQDPALDIERIQSSTVRLLDAQKNMVGVISVSEAVRIADENDLMLAILSLDGDPPVLRLFEEKDYKKHKYEQQKKKRVQQKRSVAKRMGLKELKMGY
;
A
#
# COMPACT_ATOMS: atom_id res chain seq x y z
N VAL A 1 53.30 -33.98 -24.61
CA VAL A 1 52.82 -34.34 -23.26
C VAL A 1 51.45 -33.73 -23.08
N ALA A 2 50.43 -34.58 -23.01
CA ALA A 2 49.05 -34.23 -22.74
C ALA A 2 48.80 -34.18 -21.23
N VAL A 3 47.94 -33.28 -20.75
CA VAL A 3 46.87 -33.61 -19.79
C VAL A 3 45.71 -32.63 -19.98
N ALA A 4 44.52 -33.18 -20.18
CA ALA A 4 43.23 -32.51 -20.24
C ALA A 4 42.47 -32.65 -18.90
N ARG A 5 41.48 -31.78 -18.64
CA ARG A 5 40.16 -32.00 -17.98
C ARG A 5 39.46 -30.62 -17.84
N TYR A 6 38.36 -30.30 -18.54
CA TYR A 6 36.93 -30.66 -18.30
C TYR A 6 36.47 -30.36 -16.85
N SER A 7 35.33 -29.74 -16.54
CA SER A 7 34.09 -29.47 -17.28
C SER A 7 33.16 -28.50 -16.53
N ALA A 8 32.33 -27.80 -17.31
CA ALA A 8 30.90 -27.52 -17.07
C ALA A 8 30.46 -26.63 -15.90
N TYR A 9 30.17 -25.37 -16.22
CA TYR A 9 28.95 -24.71 -15.74
C TYR A 9 28.09 -24.41 -16.97
N GLY A 10 27.12 -25.29 -17.21
CA GLY A 10 25.97 -25.02 -18.04
C GLY A 10 24.73 -25.13 -17.15
N SER A 11 23.85 -24.14 -17.23
CA SER A 11 22.41 -24.12 -16.89
C SER A 11 21.98 -22.69 -17.25
N ASP A 12 21.53 -22.45 -18.48
CA ASP A 12 20.11 -22.49 -18.87
C ASP A 12 19.26 -21.59 -17.98
N GLU A 13 19.03 -20.36 -18.46
CA GLU A 13 17.70 -19.77 -18.63
C GLU A 13 17.89 -18.46 -19.42
N GLU A 14 17.70 -18.58 -20.73
CA GLU A 14 17.33 -17.44 -21.58
C GLU A 14 15.89 -17.07 -21.16
N ASP A 15 15.73 -15.92 -20.51
CA ASP A 15 14.41 -15.32 -20.24
C ASP A 15 14.19 -14.25 -21.31
N ASP A 16 13.25 -14.53 -22.20
CA ASP A 16 12.89 -13.83 -23.42
C ASP A 16 12.77 -12.29 -23.28
N GLU A 17 13.46 -11.56 -24.16
CA GLU A 17 13.03 -10.24 -24.57
C GLU A 17 11.76 -10.37 -25.43
N GLU A 18 10.59 -10.12 -24.84
CA GLU A 18 9.41 -9.66 -25.60
C GLU A 18 9.06 -8.21 -25.26
N GLY A 19 9.09 -7.38 -26.30
CA GLY A 19 8.94 -5.94 -26.23
C GLY A 19 7.52 -5.45 -25.97
N GLY A 20 7.46 -4.23 -25.46
CA GLY A 20 6.25 -3.42 -25.41
C GLY A 20 6.63 -1.97 -25.21
N GLY A 21 6.46 -1.15 -26.24
CA GLY A 21 6.95 0.23 -26.29
C GLY A 21 6.63 1.03 -25.03
N GLY A 22 7.67 1.66 -24.48
CA GLY A 22 7.60 2.60 -23.37
C GLY A 22 6.74 3.80 -23.76
N ARG A 23 5.42 3.62 -23.70
CA ARG A 23 4.48 4.71 -23.49
C ARG A 23 4.97 5.36 -22.22
N ARG A 24 5.51 6.57 -22.36
CA ARG A 24 5.88 7.47 -21.28
C ARG A 24 4.88 7.21 -20.16
N ASP A 25 5.34 6.62 -19.05
CA ASP A 25 4.62 6.55 -17.78
C ASP A 25 4.28 8.00 -17.46
N ARG A 26 3.15 8.46 -18.00
CA ARG A 26 2.47 9.64 -17.52
C ARG A 26 2.24 9.26 -16.08
N PRO A 27 2.80 9.99 -15.09
CA PRO A 27 2.53 9.66 -13.71
C PRO A 27 1.01 9.67 -13.60
N GLU A 28 0.43 8.47 -13.53
CA GLU A 28 -0.97 8.32 -13.19
C GLU A 28 -1.05 9.13 -11.91
N GLN A 29 -1.91 10.15 -11.91
CA GLN A 29 -2.18 10.88 -10.69
C GLN A 29 -2.72 9.80 -9.76
N GLU A 30 -1.82 9.22 -8.97
CA GLU A 30 -2.07 8.10 -8.06
C GLU A 30 -2.90 8.73 -6.96
N GLN A 31 -4.20 8.91 -7.28
CA GLN A 31 -5.20 9.44 -6.40
C GLN A 31 -5.13 8.56 -5.18
N ASP A 32 -4.64 9.16 -4.11
CA ASP A 32 -4.37 8.41 -2.91
C ASP A 32 -5.72 7.93 -2.39
N PRO A 33 -5.98 6.61 -2.37
CA PRO A 33 -7.30 6.10 -2.00
C PRO A 33 -7.69 6.48 -0.56
N ALA A 34 -6.73 6.92 0.25
CA ALA A 34 -6.98 7.45 1.58
C ALA A 34 -7.50 8.89 1.58
N LEU A 35 -7.27 9.70 0.53
CA LEU A 35 -7.77 11.07 0.42
C LEU A 35 -9.12 11.16 -0.32
N ASP A 36 -9.58 10.04 -0.87
CA ASP A 36 -10.80 9.97 -1.67
C ASP A 36 -12.05 9.76 -0.80
N ILE A 37 -12.55 10.85 -0.22
CA ILE A 37 -13.70 10.89 0.69
C ILE A 37 -14.99 10.45 -0.01
N GLU A 38 -15.08 10.57 -1.34
CA GLU A 38 -16.25 10.16 -2.12
C GLU A 38 -16.55 8.66 -2.03
N ARG A 39 -15.57 7.85 -1.60
CA ARG A 39 -15.73 6.40 -1.39
C ARG A 39 -16.57 6.04 -0.16
N ILE A 40 -16.84 7.01 0.71
CA ILE A 40 -17.61 6.79 1.94
C ILE A 40 -19.10 6.79 1.59
N GLN A 41 -19.74 5.62 1.74
CA GLN A 41 -21.19 5.49 1.50
C GLN A 41 -22.04 5.85 2.73
N SER A 42 -21.44 5.89 3.92
CA SER A 42 -22.15 6.24 5.16
C SER A 42 -22.34 7.76 5.27
N SER A 43 -23.49 8.18 5.79
CA SER A 43 -23.74 9.58 6.12
C SER A 43 -22.95 10.08 7.34
N THR A 44 -22.54 9.15 8.20
CA THR A 44 -21.81 9.43 9.44
C THR A 44 -20.45 8.73 9.47
N VAL A 45 -19.49 9.39 10.11
CA VAL A 45 -18.10 8.96 10.23
C VAL A 45 -17.60 9.19 11.65
N ARG A 46 -16.70 8.33 12.11
CA ARG A 46 -15.94 8.55 13.33
C ARG A 46 -14.70 9.37 13.00
N LEU A 47 -14.60 10.57 13.57
CA LEU A 47 -13.47 11.48 13.34
C LEU A 47 -12.42 11.35 14.47
N LEU A 48 -11.18 11.15 14.05
CA LEU A 48 -9.98 11.26 14.87
C LEU A 48 -9.23 12.55 14.53
N ASP A 49 -8.74 13.23 15.55
CA ASP A 49 -7.89 14.41 15.40
C ASP A 49 -6.46 14.04 14.96
N ALA A 50 -5.62 15.03 14.64
CA ALA A 50 -4.21 14.84 14.27
C ALA A 50 -3.42 14.06 15.34
N GLN A 51 -3.74 14.31 16.61
CA GLN A 51 -3.18 13.69 17.81
C GLN A 51 -3.79 12.31 18.11
N LYS A 52 -4.64 11.77 17.22
CA LYS A 52 -5.39 10.50 17.40
C LYS A 52 -6.42 10.55 18.54
N ASN A 53 -6.85 11.74 18.94
CA ASN A 53 -7.92 11.90 19.91
C ASN A 53 -9.27 11.66 19.23
N MET A 54 -10.22 11.08 19.96
CA MET A 54 -11.57 10.86 19.46
C MET A 54 -12.38 12.15 19.56
N VAL A 55 -12.75 12.72 18.40
CA VAL A 55 -13.64 13.89 18.34
C VAL A 55 -15.10 13.45 18.53
N GLY A 56 -15.47 12.33 17.90
CA GLY A 56 -16.80 11.74 18.00
C GLY A 56 -17.31 11.16 16.68
N VAL A 57 -18.61 10.93 16.61
CA VAL A 57 -19.32 10.55 15.38
C VAL A 57 -20.02 11.78 14.83
N ILE A 58 -19.64 12.19 13.62
CA ILE A 58 -20.15 13.39 12.94
C ILE A 58 -20.52 13.05 11.49
N SER A 59 -21.11 13.99 10.76
CA SER A 59 -21.35 13.80 9.32
C SER A 59 -20.07 13.96 8.51
N VAL A 60 -20.04 13.40 7.30
CA VAL A 60 -18.90 13.56 6.37
C VAL A 60 -18.65 15.05 6.08
N SER A 61 -19.71 15.83 5.87
CA SER A 61 -19.59 17.27 5.59
C SER A 61 -18.99 18.05 6.75
N GLU A 62 -19.34 17.73 8.00
CA GLU A 62 -18.74 18.37 9.17
C GLU A 62 -17.27 17.97 9.31
N ALA A 63 -16.91 16.71 9.03
CA ALA A 63 -15.51 16.29 9.05
C ALA A 63 -14.65 17.07 8.03
N VAL A 64 -15.18 17.29 6.83
CA VAL A 64 -14.53 18.11 5.79
C VAL A 64 -14.38 19.55 6.24
N ARG A 65 -15.43 20.15 6.82
CA ARG A 65 -15.36 21.51 7.38
C ARG A 65 -14.29 21.65 8.47
N ILE A 66 -14.22 20.71 9.41
CA ILE A 66 -13.22 20.74 10.48
C ILE A 66 -11.81 20.67 9.90
N ALA A 67 -11.60 19.85 8.87
CA ALA A 67 -10.31 19.76 8.20
C ALA A 67 -9.92 21.09 7.54
N ASP A 68 -10.84 21.73 6.81
CA ASP A 68 -10.65 23.03 6.16
C ASP A 68 -10.39 24.15 7.18
N GLU A 69 -11.23 24.25 8.23
CA GLU A 69 -11.11 25.27 9.29
C GLU A 69 -9.78 25.18 10.05
N ASN A 70 -9.14 24.00 10.12
CA ASN A 70 -7.87 23.79 10.82
C ASN A 70 -6.66 23.69 9.86
N ASP A 71 -6.84 23.86 8.55
CA ASP A 71 -5.80 23.64 7.53
C ASP A 71 -5.14 22.25 7.63
N LEU A 72 -5.96 21.25 7.98
CA LEU A 72 -5.55 19.86 8.14
C LEU A 72 -6.05 19.00 6.98
N MET A 73 -5.34 17.91 6.72
CA MET A 73 -5.69 16.97 5.68
C MET A 73 -6.57 15.86 6.26
N LEU A 74 -7.73 15.62 5.64
CA LEU A 74 -8.62 14.54 6.03
C LEU A 74 -8.27 13.27 5.24
N ALA A 75 -8.00 12.18 5.96
CA ALA A 75 -7.71 10.90 5.34
C ALA A 75 -8.53 9.76 5.96
N ILE A 76 -8.93 8.83 5.10
CA ILE A 76 -9.63 7.59 5.45
C ILE A 76 -8.63 6.64 6.09
N LEU A 77 -8.93 6.23 7.32
CA LEU A 77 -8.15 5.23 8.03
C LEU A 77 -8.71 3.82 7.79
N SER A 78 -10.05 3.68 7.81
CA SER A 78 -10.74 2.40 7.58
C SER A 78 -12.16 2.64 7.08
N LEU A 79 -12.54 1.93 6.01
CA LEU A 79 -13.91 1.87 5.48
C LEU A 79 -14.72 0.71 6.06
N ASP A 80 -14.07 -0.26 6.69
CA ASP A 80 -14.69 -1.48 7.19
C ASP A 80 -15.51 -1.25 8.48
N GLY A 81 -15.30 -0.12 9.15
CA GLY A 81 -16.01 0.24 10.36
C GLY A 81 -17.41 0.80 10.09
N ASP A 82 -18.35 0.52 11.00
CA ASP A 82 -19.66 1.18 11.06
C ASP A 82 -19.75 1.99 12.37
N PRO A 83 -19.58 3.33 12.35
CA PRO A 83 -19.32 4.18 11.17
C PRO A 83 -17.85 4.17 10.70
N PRO A 84 -17.58 4.48 9.41
CA PRO A 84 -16.23 4.55 8.85
C PRO A 84 -15.33 5.51 9.63
N VAL A 85 -14.02 5.22 9.66
CA VAL A 85 -13.06 5.97 10.49
C VAL A 85 -12.24 6.92 9.62
N LEU A 86 -12.38 8.21 9.89
CA LEU A 86 -11.58 9.28 9.33
C LEU A 86 -10.60 9.83 10.35
N ARG A 87 -9.47 10.32 9.86
CA ARG A 87 -8.46 10.96 10.69
C ARG A 87 -7.91 12.20 10.02
N LEU A 88 -7.75 13.25 10.83
CA LEU A 88 -7.03 14.46 10.46
C LEU A 88 -5.52 14.21 10.52
N PHE A 89 -4.79 14.79 9.57
CA PHE A 89 -3.35 14.71 9.47
C PHE A 89 -2.79 16.07 9.08
N GLU A 90 -1.63 16.41 9.64
CA GLU A 90 -0.78 17.44 9.05
C GLU A 90 -0.12 16.89 7.78
N GLU A 91 0.19 17.77 6.82
CA GLU A 91 0.82 17.38 5.55
C GLU A 91 2.12 16.58 5.75
N LYS A 92 2.93 16.96 6.76
CA LYS A 92 4.20 16.30 7.08
C LYS A 92 3.99 14.88 7.62
N ASP A 93 3.03 14.73 8.53
CA ASP A 93 2.71 13.43 9.13
C ASP A 93 2.11 12.47 8.12
N TYR A 94 1.26 12.97 7.22
CA TYR A 94 0.67 12.17 6.15
C TYR A 94 1.75 11.53 5.25
N LYS A 95 2.73 12.32 4.80
CA LYS A 95 3.85 11.84 3.97
C LYS A 95 4.64 10.73 4.67
N LYS A 96 4.95 10.91 5.95
CA LYS A 96 5.65 9.89 6.75
C LYS A 96 4.80 8.63 6.91
N HIS A 97 3.51 8.79 7.24
CA HIS A 97 2.59 7.68 7.42
C HIS A 97 2.42 6.86 6.14
N LYS A 98 2.25 7.51 4.98
CA LYS A 98 2.18 6.86 3.67
C LYS A 98 3.42 6.02 3.38
N TYR A 99 4.61 6.59 3.64
CA TYR A 99 5.87 5.88 3.45
C TYR A 99 6.00 4.64 4.35
N GLU A 100 5.67 4.77 5.64
CA GLU A 100 5.69 3.65 6.59
C GLU A 100 4.69 2.56 6.21
N GLN A 101 3.48 2.92 5.79
CA GLN A 101 2.48 1.99 5.30
C GLN A 101 2.96 1.23 4.07
N GLN A 102 3.54 1.93 3.08
CA GLN A 102 4.02 1.30 1.86
C GLN A 102 5.22 0.36 2.14
N LYS A 103 6.14 0.77 3.00
CA LYS A 103 7.27 -0.07 3.43
C LYS A 103 6.79 -1.33 4.15
N LYS A 104 5.83 -1.21 5.08
CA LYS A 104 5.23 -2.36 5.78
C LYS A 104 4.54 -3.32 4.81
N LYS A 105 3.74 -2.80 3.87
CA LYS A 105 3.07 -3.62 2.84
C LYS A 105 4.08 -4.40 2.00
N ARG A 106 5.16 -3.76 1.53
CA ARG A 106 6.23 -4.42 0.76
C ARG A 106 6.92 -5.54 1.57
N VAL A 107 7.23 -5.30 2.84
CA VAL A 107 7.85 -6.32 3.71
C VAL A 107 6.89 -7.49 3.95
N GLN A 108 5.62 -7.21 4.20
CA GLN A 108 4.62 -8.24 4.44
C GLN A 108 4.36 -9.09 3.20
N GLN A 109 4.32 -8.49 2.00
CA GLN A 109 4.23 -9.19 0.73
C GLN A 109 5.44 -10.11 0.49
N LYS A 110 6.66 -9.62 0.71
CA LYS A 110 7.87 -10.46 0.57
C LYS A 110 7.84 -11.67 1.51
N ARG A 111 7.38 -11.48 2.75
CA ARG A 111 7.22 -12.57 3.73
C ARG A 111 6.14 -13.57 3.32
N SER A 112 5.00 -13.12 2.79
CA SER A 112 3.92 -14.01 2.38
C SER A 112 4.28 -14.83 1.14
N VAL A 113 5.02 -14.25 0.19
CA VAL A 113 5.55 -14.95 -0.98
C VAL A 113 6.53 -16.05 -0.55
N ALA A 114 7.51 -15.74 0.30
CA ALA A 114 8.46 -16.74 0.81
C ALA A 114 7.77 -17.88 1.56
N LYS A 115 6.79 -17.58 2.42
CA LYS A 115 6.00 -18.59 3.15
C LYS A 115 5.22 -19.51 2.20
N ARG A 116 4.66 -18.96 1.11
CA ARG A 116 3.89 -19.74 0.14
C ARG A 116 4.79 -20.68 -0.67
N MET A 117 6.03 -20.28 -0.98
CA MET A 117 7.00 -21.13 -1.68
C MET A 117 7.45 -22.31 -0.81
N GLY A 118 7.84 -22.07 0.46
CA GLY A 118 8.26 -23.16 1.35
C GLY A 118 7.17 -24.21 1.65
N LEU A 119 5.88 -23.84 1.59
CA LEU A 119 4.76 -24.79 1.70
C LEU A 119 4.56 -25.66 0.45
N LYS A 120 4.88 -25.16 -0.74
CA LYS A 120 4.77 -25.94 -1.99
C LYS A 120 5.85 -27.04 -2.06
N GLU A 121 7.05 -26.76 -1.57
CA GLU A 121 8.17 -27.71 -1.56
C GLU A 121 7.90 -28.93 -0.66
N LEU A 122 7.23 -28.72 0.49
CA LEU A 122 6.86 -29.80 1.41
C LEU A 122 5.73 -30.71 0.90
N LYS A 123 4.86 -30.22 0.00
CA LYS A 123 3.70 -30.98 -0.50
C LYS A 123 4.02 -31.86 -1.73
N MET A 124 5.13 -31.61 -2.42
CA MET A 124 5.60 -32.38 -3.58
C MET A 124 6.54 -33.54 -3.20
N GLY A 125 6.83 -33.73 -1.91
CA GLY A 125 7.82 -34.70 -1.41
C GLY A 125 7.27 -36.04 -0.89
N TYR A 126 6.07 -36.46 -1.28
CA TYR A 126 5.47 -37.76 -0.92
C TYR A 126 4.86 -38.46 -2.13
#